data_AF-A0A081PXE3-F1
#
_entry.id   AF-A0A081PXE3-F1
#
_cell.length_a   1.000
_cell.length_b   1.000
_cell.length_c   1.000
_cell.angle_alpha   90.00
_cell.angle_beta   90.00
_cell.angle_gamma   90.00
#
_symmetry.space_group_name_H-M   'P 1'
#
loop_
_entity.id
_entity.type
_entity.pdbx_description
1 polymer ?
#
loop_
_entity_poly.entity_id
_entity_poly.type
_entity_poly.pdbx_seq_one_letter_code
_entity_poly.pdbx_strand_id
1 'polypeptide(L)'
;MTIQNPQLVGIKNWPLDTGRRYIVVCYKATEFSGTLRSSDEREISWVQKDQIPNLDLAYDMLPLMEMMEAPDKSEFFYPRRTEDDLEKKIF
;
A
#
# COMPACT_ATOMS: atom_id res chain seq x y z
N MET A 1 -19.21 -3.52 -1.82
CA MET A 1 -18.40 -4.61 -1.27
C MET A 1 -18.07 -4.31 0.20
N THR A 2 -18.00 -5.33 1.03
CA THR A 2 -17.65 -5.23 2.46
C THR A 2 -16.56 -6.26 2.77
N ILE A 3 -15.42 -5.83 3.30
CA ILE A 3 -14.33 -6.72 3.75
C ILE A 3 -14.60 -7.22 5.17
N GLN A 4 -14.12 -8.42 5.50
CA GLN A 4 -14.14 -8.98 6.85
C GLN A 4 -12.72 -9.35 7.31
N ASN A 5 -12.52 -9.32 8.63
CA ASN A 5 -11.27 -9.74 9.30
C ASN A 5 -9.98 -9.20 8.64
N PRO A 6 -9.86 -7.87 8.40
CA PRO A 6 -8.67 -7.31 7.77
C PRO A 6 -7.45 -7.51 8.66
N GLN A 7 -6.39 -8.10 8.10
CA GLN A 7 -5.12 -8.30 8.79
C GLN A 7 -4.23 -7.08 8.59
N LEU A 8 -3.68 -6.55 9.68
CA LEU A 8 -2.63 -5.54 9.63
C LEU A 8 -1.35 -6.20 9.10
N VAL A 9 -0.87 -5.72 7.96
CA VAL A 9 0.32 -6.29 7.28
C VAL A 9 1.47 -5.31 7.14
N GLY A 10 1.28 -4.07 7.57
CA GLY A 10 2.39 -3.15 7.74
C GLY A 10 1.98 -1.69 7.85
N ILE A 11 2.98 -0.83 7.93
CA ILE A 11 2.83 0.62 7.99
C ILE A 11 3.75 1.24 6.94
N LYS A 12 3.19 2.01 6.01
CA LYS A 12 3.97 2.88 5.13
C LYS A 12 3.99 4.30 5.70
N ASN A 13 5.16 4.85 5.97
CA ASN A 13 5.23 6.18 6.58
C ASN A 13 6.48 6.98 6.17
N TRP A 14 6.40 8.29 6.34
CA TRP A 14 7.51 9.22 6.11
C TRP A 14 7.28 10.51 6.89
N PRO A 15 8.36 11.20 7.33
CA PRO A 15 8.23 12.51 7.95
C PRO A 15 7.78 13.53 6.91
N LEU A 16 7.04 14.53 7.38
CA LEU A 16 6.73 15.75 6.65
C LEU A 16 7.58 16.88 7.21
N ASP A 17 7.65 17.98 6.46
CA ASP A 17 8.21 19.22 7.00
C ASP A 17 7.48 19.60 8.31
N THR A 18 8.25 20.23 9.21
CA THR A 18 7.82 20.70 10.53
C THR A 18 7.51 19.62 11.58
N GLY A 19 8.16 18.46 11.48
CA GLY A 19 8.13 17.42 12.53
C GLY A 19 6.85 16.57 12.56
N ARG A 20 6.01 16.69 11.53
CA ARG A 20 4.83 15.86 11.33
C ARG A 20 5.20 14.56 10.62
N ARG A 21 4.29 13.59 10.60
CA ARG A 21 4.47 12.30 9.91
C ARG A 21 3.23 11.93 9.12
N TYR A 22 3.42 11.45 7.90
CA TYR A 22 2.37 10.82 7.13
C TYR A 22 2.39 9.32 7.40
N ILE A 23 1.22 8.74 7.69
CA ILE A 23 1.09 7.34 8.07
C ILE A 23 0.00 6.71 7.20
N VAL A 24 0.33 5.61 6.54
CA VAL A 24 -0.59 4.72 5.84
C VAL A 24 -0.57 3.38 6.57
N VAL A 25 -1.73 2.96 7.06
CA VAL A 25 -1.89 1.63 7.67
C VAL A 25 -2.29 0.65 6.58
N CYS A 26 -1.48 -0.38 6.36
CA CYS A 26 -1.64 -1.33 5.27
C CYS A 26 -2.37 -2.59 5.77
N TYR A 27 -3.46 -2.94 5.10
CA TYR A 27 -4.25 -4.12 5.43
C TYR A 27 -4.33 -5.10 4.26
N LYS A 28 -4.48 -6.39 4.59
CA LYS A 28 -4.81 -7.45 3.64
C LYS A 28 -6.09 -8.15 4.12
N ALA A 29 -7.03 -8.38 3.20
CA ALA A 29 -8.25 -9.12 3.47
C ALA A 29 -8.49 -10.14 2.36
N THR A 30 -8.84 -11.36 2.73
CA THR A 30 -9.23 -12.45 1.82
C THR A 30 -10.69 -12.82 1.97
N GLU A 31 -11.36 -12.28 2.98
CA GLU A 31 -12.78 -12.46 3.26
C GLU A 31 -13.50 -11.16 2.88
N PHE A 32 -14.44 -11.25 1.94
CA PHE A 32 -15.27 -10.12 1.52
C PHE A 32 -16.62 -10.60 0.97
N SER A 33 -17.61 -9.71 0.98
CA SER A 33 -18.95 -9.96 0.43
C SER A 33 -19.51 -8.77 -0.36
N GLY A 34 -20.54 -9.05 -1.15
CA GLY A 34 -21.19 -8.06 -2.03
C GLY A 34 -20.46 -7.86 -3.37
N THR A 35 -20.91 -6.86 -4.13
CA THR A 35 -20.42 -6.60 -5.49
C THR A 35 -19.43 -5.44 -5.50
N LEU A 36 -18.42 -5.53 -6.38
CA LEU A 36 -17.47 -4.45 -6.67
C LEU A 36 -18.22 -3.29 -7.34
N ARG A 37 -17.95 -2.06 -6.92
CA ARG A 37 -18.60 -0.85 -7.47
C ARG A 37 -17.67 0.35 -7.33
N SER A 38 -17.37 1.02 -8.44
CA SER A 38 -16.61 2.27 -8.47
C SER A 38 -17.33 3.40 -7.74
N SER A 39 -16.56 4.40 -7.31
CA SER A 39 -17.05 5.60 -6.62
C SER A 39 -16.54 6.86 -7.32
N ASP A 40 -16.98 8.03 -6.85
CA ASP A 40 -16.53 9.32 -7.36
C ASP A 40 -15.03 9.58 -7.14
N GLU A 41 -14.39 8.84 -6.22
CA GLU A 41 -12.96 8.97 -5.98
C GLU A 41 -12.16 8.40 -7.17
N ARG A 42 -12.43 7.15 -7.56
CA ARG A 42 -11.75 6.42 -8.66
C ARG A 42 -12.54 5.19 -9.13
N GLU A 43 -12.21 4.77 -10.35
CA GLU A 43 -12.56 3.46 -10.90
C GLU A 43 -11.82 2.33 -10.17
N ILE A 44 -12.51 1.19 -9.97
CA ILE A 44 -11.94 -0.01 -9.36
C ILE A 44 -12.23 -1.25 -10.22
N SER A 45 -11.26 -2.17 -10.28
CA SER A 45 -11.38 -3.41 -11.06
C SER A 45 -10.68 -4.57 -10.37
N TRP A 46 -11.10 -5.78 -10.71
CA TRP A 46 -10.36 -7.00 -10.35
C TRP A 46 -9.23 -7.20 -11.36
N VAL A 47 -8.03 -7.49 -10.84
CA VAL A 47 -6.82 -7.74 -11.64
C VAL A 47 -6.23 -9.07 -11.18
N GLN A 48 -5.73 -9.88 -12.12
CA GLN A 48 -4.93 -11.05 -11.76
C GLN A 48 -3.62 -10.60 -11.11
N LYS A 49 -3.25 -11.20 -9.98
CA LYS A 49 -2.14 -10.71 -9.14
C LYS A 49 -0.80 -10.68 -9.88
N ASP A 50 -0.57 -11.62 -10.80
CA ASP A 50 0.61 -11.72 -11.65
C ASP A 50 0.65 -10.68 -12.79
N GLN A 51 -0.49 -10.05 -13.11
CA GLN A 51 -0.58 -8.99 -14.11
C GLN A 51 -0.38 -7.59 -13.53
N ILE A 52 -0.32 -7.45 -12.20
CA ILE A 52 -0.12 -6.15 -11.52
C ILE A 52 1.14 -5.41 -12.03
N PRO A 53 2.32 -6.07 -12.21
CA PRO A 53 3.51 -5.39 -12.72
C PRO A 53 3.37 -4.80 -14.14
N ASN A 54 2.35 -5.20 -14.91
CA ASN A 54 2.11 -4.74 -16.27
C ASN A 54 1.19 -3.50 -16.34
N LEU A 55 0.72 -3.00 -15.19
CA LEU A 55 -0.15 -1.83 -15.10
C LEU A 55 0.65 -0.53 -14.93
N ASP A 56 -0.02 0.60 -15.17
CA ASP A 56 0.48 1.91 -14.75
C ASP A 56 0.30 2.06 -13.23
N LEU A 57 1.34 1.70 -12.48
CA LEU A 57 1.31 1.64 -11.03
C LEU A 57 1.77 2.94 -10.39
N ALA A 58 1.18 3.26 -9.23
CA ALA A 58 1.72 4.29 -8.37
C ALA A 58 3.18 3.99 -7.98
N TYR A 59 3.95 5.05 -7.73
CA TYR A 59 5.34 4.94 -7.34
C TYR A 59 5.55 3.98 -6.15
N ASP A 60 6.51 3.07 -6.29
CA ASP A 60 6.85 2.03 -5.30
C ASP A 60 5.70 1.06 -4.92
N MET A 61 4.67 0.93 -5.75
CA MET A 61 3.57 -0.02 -5.45
C MET A 61 4.08 -1.47 -5.33
N LEU A 62 4.98 -1.91 -6.22
CA LEU A 62 5.53 -3.27 -6.19
C LEU A 62 6.32 -3.57 -4.91
N PRO A 63 7.35 -2.80 -4.51
CA PRO A 63 8.06 -3.05 -3.25
C PRO A 63 7.17 -2.86 -2.02
N LEU A 64 6.13 -2.01 -2.08
CA LEU A 64 5.14 -1.91 -1.02
C LEU A 64 4.34 -3.20 -0.88
N MET A 65 3.86 -3.78 -1.98
CA MET A 65 3.17 -5.06 -1.97
C MET A 65 4.07 -6.19 -1.48
N GLU A 66 5.36 -6.18 -1.85
CA GLU A 66 6.34 -7.14 -1.37
C GLU A 66 6.47 -7.09 0.15
N MET A 67 6.59 -5.89 0.75
CA MET A 67 6.56 -5.71 2.20
C MET A 67 5.26 -6.26 2.82
N MET A 68 4.11 -5.92 2.24
CA MET A 68 2.80 -6.36 2.74
C MET A 68 2.56 -7.88 2.65
N GLU A 69 3.30 -8.59 1.79
CA GLU A 69 3.18 -10.04 1.62
C GLU A 69 4.26 -10.81 2.40
N ALA A 70 5.35 -10.16 2.78
CA ALA A 70 6.43 -10.76 3.54
C ALA A 70 6.04 -10.92 5.02
N PRO A 71 6.03 -12.15 5.58
CA PRO A 71 5.57 -12.39 6.94
C PRO A 71 6.54 -11.86 8.02
N ASP A 72 7.78 -11.55 7.64
CA ASP A 72 8.84 -11.03 8.52
C ASP A 72 9.07 -9.53 8.36
N LYS A 73 8.25 -8.84 7.56
CA LYS A 73 8.30 -7.39 7.34
C LYS A 73 7.03 -6.72 7.83
N SER A 74 7.15 -5.45 8.19
CA SER A 74 6.03 -4.68 8.76
C SER A 74 6.11 -3.18 8.53
N GLU A 75 7.23 -2.63 8.05
CA GLU A 75 7.34 -1.20 7.83
C GLU A 75 7.98 -0.85 6.49
N PHE A 76 7.37 0.10 5.80
CA PHE A 76 7.90 0.74 4.61
C PHE A 76 8.14 2.22 4.92
N PHE A 77 9.40 2.62 5.02
CA PHE A 77 9.79 3.93 5.50
C PHE A 77 10.59 4.71 4.47
N TYR A 78 10.19 5.96 4.20
CA TYR A 78 11.08 6.92 3.56
C TYR A 78 11.70 7.82 4.64
N PRO A 79 13.02 7.78 4.87
CA PRO A 79 13.69 8.69 5.79
C PRO A 79 13.55 10.15 5.36
N ARG A 80 13.54 10.37 4.04
CA ARG A 80 13.24 11.65 3.38
C ARG A 80 12.39 11.35 2.17
N ARG A 81 11.36 12.16 1.95
CA ARG A 81 10.54 12.10 0.75
C ARG A 81 10.64 13.44 0.05
N THR A 82 11.70 13.60 -0.73
CA THR A 82 11.89 14.78 -1.60
C THR A 82 11.78 14.35 -3.06
N GLU A 83 11.66 15.31 -3.99
CA GLU A 83 11.62 14.99 -5.43
C GLU A 83 12.90 14.26 -5.90
N ASP A 84 14.03 14.52 -5.23
CA ASP A 84 15.36 14.00 -5.62
C ASP A 84 15.88 12.84 -4.76
N ASP A 85 15.30 12.62 -3.57
CA ASP A 85 15.71 11.59 -2.62
C ASP A 85 14.47 10.83 -2.10
N LEU A 86 14.34 9.61 -2.63
CA LEU A 86 13.28 8.64 -2.34
C LEU A 86 13.88 7.31 -1.86
N GLU A 87 15.01 7.36 -1.14
CA GLU A 87 15.57 6.17 -0.49
C GLU A 87 14.51 5.56 0.44
N LYS A 88 14.23 4.28 0.24
CA LYS A 88 13.26 3.52 1.05
C LYS A 88 13.98 2.50 1.90
N LYS A 89 13.42 2.27 3.09
CA LYS A 89 13.84 1.21 4.02
C LYS A 89 12.65 0.32 4.30
N ILE A 90 12.89 -0.99 4.27
CA ILE A 90 11.90 -2.01 4.60
C ILE A 90 12.39 -2.70 5.86
N PHE A 91 11.57 -2.70 6.91
CA PHE A 91 11.86 -3.36 8.18
C PHE A 91 10.96 -4.56 8.38
#